data_AF-A0A0B2UFZ1-F1
#
_entry.id   AF-A0A0B2UFZ1-F1
#
_cell.length_a   1.000
_cell.length_b   1.000
_cell.length_c   1.000
_cell.angle_alpha   90.00
_cell.angle_beta   90.00
_cell.angle_gamma   90.00
#
_symmetry.space_group_name_H-M   'P 1'
#
loop_
_entity.id
_entity.type
_entity.pdbx_description
1 polymer ?
#
loop_
_entity_poly.entity_id
_entity_poly.type
_entity_poly.pdbx_seq_one_letter_code
_entity_poly.pdbx_strand_id
1 'polypeptide(L)'
;MNKLLEVNFDFEADMLISVGDLVDRGKDSLKCIELVKKPWFKAIRGNHEQMCLEASIAPEMRGFHCKHGGEWLYGLTMENYKEVLDVCLNLPIVLEVVFRGGKYGFVHADIKQNDWLDFKNDILKKDYFSESNSSTLQSALWGRSRILGKHPLKYQEIIGIHEVYLGHTVVDSPVYKDNCIYIDTGVVFGKQLTFLEIK
;
A
#
# COMPACT_ATOMS: atom_id res chain seq x y z
N MET A 1 -17.62 -8.34 2.32
CA MET A 1 -17.95 -9.46 3.22
C MET A 1 -17.87 -10.81 2.53
N ASN A 2 -18.43 -11.00 1.32
CA ASN A 2 -18.43 -12.31 0.64
C ASN A 2 -17.03 -12.94 0.48
N LYS A 3 -16.00 -12.16 0.13
CA LYS A 3 -14.64 -12.68 -0.08
C LYS A 3 -13.98 -13.28 1.17
N LEU A 4 -14.23 -12.70 2.35
CA LEU A 4 -13.70 -13.23 3.61
C LEU A 4 -14.37 -14.54 4.01
N LEU A 5 -15.66 -14.70 3.68
CA LEU A 5 -16.38 -15.95 3.86
C LEU A 5 -15.86 -17.02 2.89
N GLU A 6 -15.55 -16.67 1.64
CA GLU A 6 -14.98 -17.60 0.65
C GLU A 6 -13.65 -18.22 1.11
N VAL A 7 -12.87 -17.49 1.91
CA VAL A 7 -11.59 -17.97 2.45
C VAL A 7 -11.68 -18.49 3.88
N ASN A 8 -12.90 -18.63 4.44
CA ASN A 8 -13.15 -19.06 5.81
C ASN A 8 -12.37 -18.25 6.87
N PHE A 9 -12.27 -16.92 6.69
CA PHE A 9 -11.52 -16.05 7.59
C PHE A 9 -12.10 -16.05 9.01
N ASP A 10 -11.26 -16.36 10.01
CA ASP A 10 -11.59 -16.31 11.42
C ASP A 10 -11.20 -14.96 12.02
N PHE A 11 -12.18 -14.14 12.38
CA PHE A 11 -11.95 -12.81 12.93
C PHE A 11 -11.25 -12.78 14.30
N GLU A 12 -11.17 -13.91 14.99
CA GLU A 12 -10.52 -14.04 16.31
C GLU A 12 -9.10 -14.64 16.22
N ALA A 13 -8.79 -15.35 15.14
CA ALA A 13 -7.51 -16.05 14.98
C ALA A 13 -6.66 -15.54 13.80
N ASP A 14 -7.29 -14.97 12.78
CA ASP A 14 -6.62 -14.55 11.55
C ASP A 14 -6.31 -13.05 11.55
N MET A 15 -5.31 -12.69 10.73
CA MET A 15 -4.91 -11.31 10.47
C MET A 15 -4.98 -11.02 8.98
N LEU A 16 -5.69 -9.95 8.61
CA LEU A 16 -5.68 -9.43 7.26
C LEU A 16 -4.74 -8.24 7.15
N ILE A 17 -3.82 -8.29 6.19
CA ILE A 17 -2.85 -7.22 5.94
C ILE A 17 -3.10 -6.64 4.54
N SER A 18 -3.43 -5.35 4.47
CA SER A 18 -3.60 -4.61 3.22
C SER A 18 -2.30 -3.93 2.77
N VAL A 19 -2.05 -3.93 1.46
CA VAL A 19 -0.94 -3.23 0.79
C VAL A 19 -1.22 -1.74 0.54
N GLY A 20 -2.28 -1.16 1.13
CA GLY A 20 -2.64 0.26 1.02
C GLY A 20 -3.75 0.53 0.00
N ASP A 21 -3.97 1.80 -0.33
CA ASP A 21 -5.06 2.28 -1.21
C ASP A 21 -6.44 1.77 -0.76
N LEU A 22 -6.74 2.01 0.52
CA LEU A 22 -8.04 1.73 1.12
C LEU A 22 -9.10 2.75 0.70
N VAL A 23 -8.66 3.94 0.28
CA VAL A 23 -9.54 5.05 -0.10
C VAL A 23 -9.47 5.40 -1.59
N ASP A 24 -10.37 6.28 -1.98
CA ASP A 24 -10.59 6.81 -3.34
C ASP A 24 -11.13 5.79 -4.33
N ARG A 25 -11.70 6.32 -5.43
CA ARG A 25 -12.27 5.63 -6.60
C ARG A 25 -13.47 4.72 -6.32
N GLY A 26 -13.47 3.97 -5.22
CA GLY A 26 -14.59 3.18 -4.74
C GLY A 26 -15.66 4.03 -4.04
N LYS A 27 -16.81 3.41 -3.80
CA LYS A 27 -17.99 4.08 -3.22
C LYS A 27 -17.99 4.20 -1.69
N ASP A 28 -17.16 3.40 -1.00
CA ASP A 28 -17.22 3.18 0.45
C ASP A 28 -15.88 3.50 1.14
N SER A 29 -15.11 4.50 0.66
CA SER A 29 -13.78 4.86 1.18
C SER A 29 -13.72 4.99 2.71
N LEU A 30 -14.72 5.65 3.32
CA LEU A 30 -14.79 5.82 4.77
C LEU A 30 -14.88 4.48 5.50
N LYS A 31 -15.72 3.55 5.02
CA LYS A 31 -15.84 2.21 5.63
C LYS A 31 -14.58 1.38 5.44
N CYS A 32 -13.89 1.53 4.30
CA CYS A 32 -12.65 0.81 4.02
C CYS A 32 -11.53 1.25 4.95
N ILE A 33 -11.31 2.57 5.13
CA ILE A 33 -10.24 3.06 6.02
C ILE A 33 -10.55 2.81 7.50
N GLU A 34 -11.82 2.76 7.89
CA GLU A 34 -12.24 2.35 9.24
C GLU A 34 -11.85 0.92 9.60
N LEU A 35 -11.58 0.04 8.61
CA LEU A 35 -11.11 -1.32 8.87
C LEU A 35 -9.79 -1.33 9.65
N VAL A 36 -8.94 -0.31 9.50
CA VAL A 36 -7.67 -0.16 10.24
C VAL A 36 -7.87 -0.13 11.76
N LYS A 37 -9.08 0.24 12.22
CA LYS A 37 -9.44 0.24 13.64
C LYS A 37 -9.80 -1.15 14.17
N LYS A 38 -9.96 -2.16 13.31
CA LYS A 38 -10.29 -3.53 13.71
C LYS A 38 -9.03 -4.28 14.14
N PRO A 39 -9.08 -5.11 15.21
CA PRO A 39 -7.90 -5.79 15.73
C PRO A 39 -7.30 -6.81 14.74
N TRP A 40 -8.14 -7.41 13.90
CA TRP A 40 -7.79 -8.39 12.87
C TRP A 40 -7.32 -7.77 11.54
N PHE A 41 -7.16 -6.44 11.46
CA PHE A 41 -6.80 -5.76 10.22
C PHE A 41 -5.59 -4.83 10.41
N LYS A 42 -4.62 -4.96 9.51
CA LYS A 42 -3.48 -4.05 9.38
C LYS A 42 -3.41 -3.54 7.94
N ALA A 43 -2.82 -2.36 7.78
CA ALA A 43 -2.55 -1.80 6.48
C ALA A 43 -1.24 -1.02 6.50
N ILE A 44 -0.64 -0.87 5.33
CA ILE A 44 0.39 0.14 5.06
C ILE A 44 -0.26 1.32 4.32
N ARG A 45 0.44 2.45 4.29
CA ARG A 45 0.00 3.64 3.55
C ARG A 45 0.23 3.45 2.05
N GLY A 46 -0.82 3.65 1.25
CA GLY A 46 -0.73 3.77 -0.20
C GLY A 46 -0.56 5.20 -0.70
N ASN A 47 -0.45 5.37 -2.02
CA ASN A 47 -0.33 6.70 -2.59
C ASN A 47 -1.64 7.50 -2.47
N HIS A 48 -2.79 6.83 -2.41
CA HIS A 48 -4.08 7.48 -2.21
C HIS A 48 -4.23 8.06 -0.79
N GLU A 49 -3.82 7.33 0.24
CA GLU A 49 -3.74 7.88 1.61
C GLU A 49 -2.73 9.03 1.70
N GLN A 50 -1.62 8.96 0.97
CA GLN A 50 -0.64 10.05 0.90
C GLN A 50 -1.22 11.30 0.23
N MET A 51 -2.01 11.17 -0.85
CA MET A 51 -2.69 12.31 -1.48
C MET A 51 -3.69 12.99 -0.55
N CYS A 52 -4.40 12.24 0.30
CA CYS A 52 -5.26 12.81 1.34
C CYS A 52 -4.49 13.76 2.26
N LEU A 53 -3.31 13.30 2.74
CA LEU A 53 -2.43 14.10 3.61
C LEU A 53 -1.88 15.32 2.89
N GLU A 54 -1.36 15.15 1.67
CA GLU A 54 -0.79 16.25 0.88
C GLU A 54 -1.83 17.34 0.59
N ALA A 55 -3.04 16.96 0.18
CA ALA A 55 -4.12 17.91 -0.10
C ALA A 55 -4.68 18.62 1.16
N SER A 56 -4.39 18.08 2.35
CA SER A 56 -4.70 18.74 3.62
C SER A 56 -3.71 19.86 3.98
N ILE A 57 -2.44 19.70 3.56
CA ILE A 57 -1.35 20.64 3.81
C ILE A 57 -1.29 21.71 2.69
N ALA A 58 -1.46 21.27 1.45
CA ALA A 58 -1.39 22.09 0.23
C ALA A 58 -2.75 22.03 -0.49
N PRO A 59 -3.70 22.95 -0.20
CA PRO A 59 -5.04 22.93 -0.79
C PRO A 59 -5.09 22.97 -2.32
N GLU A 60 -4.04 23.47 -2.97
CA GLU A 60 -3.88 23.42 -4.43
C GLU A 60 -3.81 21.98 -4.99
N MET A 61 -3.40 21.01 -4.17
CA MET A 61 -3.36 19.59 -4.55
C MET A 61 -4.74 18.94 -4.56
N ARG A 62 -5.79 19.60 -4.03
CA ARG A 62 -7.16 19.04 -4.02
C ARG A 62 -7.67 18.72 -5.42
N GLY A 63 -7.41 19.59 -6.39
CA GLY A 63 -7.80 19.35 -7.77
C GLY A 63 -7.12 18.12 -8.36
N PHE A 64 -5.86 17.87 -8.00
CA PHE A 64 -5.13 16.66 -8.39
C PHE A 64 -5.70 15.42 -7.72
N HIS A 65 -5.97 15.47 -6.42
CA HIS A 65 -6.58 14.38 -5.66
C HIS A 65 -7.98 14.02 -6.18
N CYS A 66 -8.85 15.01 -6.46
CA CYS A 66 -10.17 14.77 -7.06
C CYS A 66 -10.08 14.01 -8.39
N LYS A 67 -9.12 14.39 -9.27
CA LYS A 67 -8.90 13.68 -10.54
C LYS A 67 -8.51 12.20 -10.36
N HIS A 68 -7.99 11.85 -9.19
CA HIS A 68 -7.63 10.48 -8.83
C HIS A 68 -8.71 9.78 -7.98
N GLY A 69 -9.87 10.39 -7.78
CA GLY A 69 -11.00 9.81 -7.06
C GLY A 69 -11.17 10.28 -5.61
N GLY A 70 -10.44 11.31 -5.20
CA GLY A 70 -10.42 11.84 -3.83
C GLY A 70 -11.55 12.79 -3.45
N GLU A 71 -12.52 13.05 -4.33
CA GLU A 71 -13.60 14.02 -4.11
C GLU A 71 -14.41 13.74 -2.83
N TRP A 72 -14.62 12.46 -2.51
CA TRP A 72 -15.38 11.99 -1.35
C TRP A 72 -14.87 12.60 -0.03
N LEU A 73 -13.55 12.81 0.10
CA LEU A 73 -12.92 13.32 1.31
C LEU A 73 -13.43 14.74 1.65
N TYR A 74 -13.68 15.56 0.62
CA TYR A 74 -14.05 16.97 0.80
C TYR A 74 -15.54 17.19 1.09
N GLY A 75 -16.35 16.15 0.91
CA GLY A 75 -17.76 16.15 1.30
C GLY A 75 -18.01 15.70 2.74
N LEU A 76 -16.97 15.29 3.47
CA LEU A 76 -17.09 14.81 4.85
C LEU A 76 -17.36 15.94 5.84
N THR A 77 -17.92 15.59 7.00
CA THR A 77 -17.91 16.47 8.17
C THR A 77 -16.46 16.74 8.60
N MET A 78 -16.22 17.88 9.26
CA MET A 78 -14.88 18.21 9.76
C MET A 78 -14.33 17.17 10.75
N GLU A 79 -15.20 16.47 11.48
CA GLU A 79 -14.84 15.38 12.39
C GLU A 79 -14.30 14.18 11.60
N ASN A 80 -15.08 13.64 10.66
CA ASN A 80 -14.66 12.51 9.82
C ASN A 80 -13.44 12.86 8.96
N TYR A 81 -13.36 14.09 8.44
CA TYR A 81 -12.21 14.56 7.68
C TYR A 81 -10.91 14.48 8.51
N LYS A 82 -10.93 14.99 9.75
CA LYS A 82 -9.77 14.93 10.65
C LYS A 82 -9.43 13.50 11.03
N GLU A 83 -10.42 12.68 11.30
CA GLU A 83 -10.22 11.28 11.65
C GLU A 83 -9.57 10.49 10.51
N VAL A 84 -10.03 10.66 9.27
CA VAL A 84 -9.42 10.03 8.09
C VAL A 84 -7.96 10.45 7.95
N LEU A 85 -7.66 11.74 8.08
CA LEU A 85 -6.27 12.22 7.99
C LEU A 85 -5.38 11.65 9.11
N ASP A 86 -5.91 11.55 10.33
CA ASP A 86 -5.19 10.95 11.45
C ASP A 86 -4.88 9.47 11.19
N VAL A 87 -5.84 8.71 10.67
CA VAL A 87 -5.59 7.31 10.28
C VAL A 87 -4.55 7.24 9.17
N CYS A 88 -4.68 8.02 8.10
CA CYS A 88 -3.69 8.07 7.01
C CYS A 88 -2.28 8.38 7.54
N LEU A 89 -2.16 9.34 8.46
CA LEU A 89 -0.89 9.77 9.04
C LEU A 89 -0.24 8.70 9.92
N ASN A 90 -1.04 7.86 10.58
CA ASN A 90 -0.55 6.81 11.46
C ASN A 90 -0.29 5.48 10.74
N LEU A 91 -0.71 5.32 9.48
CA LEU A 91 -0.34 4.15 8.68
C LEU A 91 1.17 4.10 8.40
N PRO A 92 1.83 2.95 8.60
CA PRO A 92 3.24 2.79 8.28
C PRO A 92 3.47 2.74 6.77
N ILE A 93 4.62 3.23 6.30
CA ILE A 93 5.02 3.13 4.89
C ILE A 93 5.39 1.69 4.51
N VAL A 94 6.00 0.97 5.46
CA VAL A 94 6.44 -0.42 5.31
C VAL A 94 6.05 -1.20 6.54
N LEU A 95 5.61 -2.44 6.35
CA LEU A 95 5.37 -3.39 7.43
C LEU A 95 6.25 -4.63 7.22
N GLU A 96 6.81 -5.15 8.31
CA GLU A 96 7.52 -6.43 8.34
C GLU A 96 6.82 -7.33 9.36
N VAL A 97 6.51 -8.56 8.96
CA VAL A 97 5.86 -9.56 9.81
C VAL A 97 6.70 -10.82 9.84
N VAL A 98 6.94 -11.34 11.04
CA VAL A 98 7.52 -12.67 11.24
C VAL A 98 6.37 -13.63 11.53
N PHE A 99 6.21 -14.65 10.70
CA PHE A 99 5.16 -15.65 10.85
C PHE A 99 5.71 -17.02 10.47
N ARG A 100 5.50 -18.02 11.35
CA ARG A 100 5.94 -19.41 11.17
C ARG A 100 7.43 -19.57 10.77
N GLY A 101 8.29 -18.68 11.27
CA GLY A 101 9.72 -18.67 10.96
C GLY A 101 10.10 -17.93 9.68
N GLY A 102 9.12 -17.57 8.84
CA GLY A 102 9.29 -16.70 7.68
C GLY A 102 9.23 -15.21 8.05
N LYS A 103 9.80 -14.37 7.19
CA LYS A 103 9.75 -12.90 7.31
C LYS A 103 9.15 -12.32 6.04
N TYR A 104 8.06 -11.57 6.18
CA TYR A 104 7.23 -11.09 5.08
C TYR A 104 7.17 -9.56 5.10
N GLY A 105 7.49 -8.94 3.98
CA GLY A 105 7.49 -7.50 3.80
C GLY A 105 6.22 -7.03 3.08
N PHE A 106 5.72 -5.86 3.42
CA PHE A 106 4.60 -5.22 2.73
C PHE A 106 5.03 -3.81 2.33
N VAL A 107 4.99 -3.54 1.03
CA VAL A 107 5.38 -2.26 0.43
C VAL A 107 4.34 -1.92 -0.63
N HIS A 108 3.81 -0.71 -0.62
CA HIS A 108 2.66 -0.39 -1.47
C HIS A 108 2.96 -0.51 -2.97
N ALA A 109 4.03 0.09 -3.46
CA ALA A 109 4.28 0.23 -4.90
C ALA A 109 5.57 -0.43 -5.42
N ASP A 110 6.73 -0.09 -4.84
CA ASP A 110 8.01 -0.49 -5.44
C ASP A 110 9.16 -0.54 -4.42
N ILE A 111 10.16 -1.35 -4.74
CA ILE A 111 11.40 -1.50 -3.97
C ILE A 111 12.57 -1.59 -4.94
N LYS A 112 13.40 -0.53 -4.96
CA LYS A 112 14.53 -0.41 -5.91
C LYS A 112 15.75 -1.20 -5.44
N GLN A 113 15.90 -1.38 -4.13
CA GLN A 113 16.97 -2.11 -3.48
C GLN A 113 16.77 -3.63 -3.64
N ASN A 114 17.86 -4.39 -3.67
CA ASN A 114 17.85 -5.86 -3.59
C ASN A 114 18.20 -6.37 -2.18
N ASP A 115 18.21 -5.49 -1.18
CA ASP A 115 18.43 -5.84 0.22
C ASP A 115 17.36 -5.15 1.08
N TRP A 116 16.73 -5.94 1.95
CA TRP A 116 15.62 -5.47 2.78
C TRP A 116 16.06 -4.51 3.89
N LEU A 117 17.25 -4.71 4.46
CA LEU A 117 17.80 -3.81 5.48
C LEU A 117 18.14 -2.45 4.87
N ASP A 118 18.77 -2.44 3.69
CA ASP A 118 19.08 -1.21 2.97
C ASP A 118 17.82 -0.43 2.63
N PHE A 119 16.78 -1.12 2.14
CA PHE A 119 15.48 -0.49 1.88
C PHE A 119 14.90 0.18 3.13
N LYS A 120 14.87 -0.53 4.27
CA LYS A 120 14.35 0.04 5.52
C LYS A 120 15.18 1.23 6.00
N ASN A 121 16.50 1.16 5.92
CA ASN A 121 17.38 2.27 6.28
C ASN A 121 17.13 3.50 5.42
N ASP A 122 16.91 3.32 4.12
CA ASP A 122 16.60 4.42 3.20
C ASP A 122 15.21 5.03 3.46
N ILE A 123 14.20 4.22 3.81
CA ILE A 123 12.88 4.73 4.22
C ILE A 123 13.00 5.59 5.49
N LEU A 124 13.85 5.21 6.45
CA LEU A 124 14.04 5.95 7.70
C LEU A 124 14.69 7.34 7.51
N LYS A 125 15.38 7.58 6.40
CA LYS A 125 15.90 8.92 6.06
C LYS A 125 14.76 9.92 5.83
N LYS A 126 13.56 9.44 5.47
CA LYS A 126 12.35 10.25 5.23
C LYS A 126 12.51 11.33 4.15
N ASP A 127 13.49 11.17 3.26
CA ASP A 127 13.67 12.05 2.12
C ASP A 127 12.55 11.78 1.12
N TYR A 128 11.60 12.71 0.98
CA TYR A 128 10.52 12.57 -0.02
C TYR A 128 11.01 12.99 -1.41
N PHE A 129 11.84 14.03 -1.48
CA PHE A 129 12.46 14.52 -2.71
C PHE A 129 13.96 14.24 -2.68
N SER A 130 14.54 13.81 -3.81
CA SER A 130 16.01 13.73 -3.96
C SER A 130 16.45 14.48 -5.22
N GLU A 131 17.64 15.08 -5.19
CA GLU A 131 18.13 16.03 -6.19
C GLU A 131 18.34 15.44 -7.60
N SER A 132 18.25 14.12 -7.78
CA SER A 132 18.49 13.48 -9.09
C SER A 132 17.64 12.24 -9.40
N ASN A 133 16.81 11.75 -8.47
CA ASN A 133 15.96 10.56 -8.67
C ASN A 133 14.72 10.58 -7.75
N SER A 134 13.71 9.76 -8.04
CA SER A 134 12.65 9.52 -7.05
C SER A 134 13.26 8.84 -5.82
N SER A 135 13.03 9.43 -4.65
CA SER A 135 13.50 8.91 -3.35
C SER A 135 12.96 7.50 -3.09
N THR A 136 13.53 6.81 -2.09
CA THR A 136 13.02 5.49 -1.69
C THR A 136 11.58 5.57 -1.20
N LEU A 137 11.23 6.63 -0.44
CA LEU A 137 9.86 6.86 0.03
C LEU A 137 8.88 7.11 -1.13
N GLN A 138 9.26 7.97 -2.09
CA GLN A 138 8.43 8.21 -3.27
C GLN A 138 8.30 6.95 -4.12
N SER A 139 9.36 6.13 -4.21
CA SER A 139 9.32 4.87 -4.96
C SER A 139 8.41 3.85 -4.26
N ALA A 140 8.47 3.73 -2.93
CA ALA A 140 7.61 2.85 -2.15
C ALA A 140 6.11 3.18 -2.28
N LEU A 141 5.76 4.43 -2.60
CA LEU A 141 4.38 4.87 -2.81
C LEU A 141 3.98 4.92 -4.29
N TRP A 142 4.88 5.29 -5.21
CA TRP A 142 4.49 5.63 -6.59
C TRP A 142 5.21 4.82 -7.66
N GLY A 143 6.29 4.13 -7.29
CA GLY A 143 7.21 3.46 -8.21
C GLY A 143 6.55 2.29 -8.97
N ARG A 144 7.12 1.97 -10.13
CA ARG A 144 6.72 0.81 -10.96
C ARG A 144 7.93 0.15 -11.62
N SER A 145 9.13 0.48 -11.16
CA SER A 145 10.37 0.14 -11.87
C SER A 145 10.66 -1.36 -11.83
N ARG A 146 10.44 -2.04 -10.69
CA ARG A 146 10.66 -3.49 -10.56
C ARG A 146 9.70 -4.31 -11.39
N ILE A 147 8.39 -4.07 -11.30
CA ILE A 147 7.41 -4.83 -12.08
C ILE A 147 7.59 -4.62 -13.59
N LEU A 148 7.93 -3.41 -14.03
CA LEU A 148 8.16 -3.09 -15.45
C LEU A 148 9.56 -3.49 -15.96
N GLY A 149 10.47 -3.93 -15.09
CA GLY A 149 11.85 -4.26 -15.45
C GLY A 149 12.67 -3.07 -15.96
N LYS A 150 12.38 -1.85 -15.50
CA LYS A 150 12.93 -0.59 -16.05
C LYS A 150 14.10 0.01 -15.26
N HIS A 151 14.82 -0.79 -14.48
CA HIS A 151 15.92 -0.29 -13.65
C HIS A 151 17.28 -0.61 -14.27
N PRO A 152 18.27 0.31 -14.16
CA PRO A 152 19.61 0.12 -14.73
C PRO A 152 20.36 -1.06 -14.09
N LEU A 153 20.06 -1.39 -12.83
CA LEU A 153 20.56 -2.60 -12.18
C LEU A 153 19.62 -3.78 -12.45
N LYS A 154 20.20 -4.97 -12.64
CA LYS A 154 19.45 -6.22 -12.75
C LYS A 154 18.77 -6.51 -11.41
N TYR A 155 17.44 -6.45 -11.39
CA TYR A 155 16.65 -6.91 -10.25
C TYR A 155 16.89 -8.38 -9.96
N GLN A 156 16.91 -8.69 -8.67
CA GLN A 156 17.10 -10.03 -8.12
C GLN A 156 16.19 -10.17 -6.89
N GLU A 157 16.19 -11.38 -6.34
CA GLU A 157 15.64 -11.65 -5.02
C GLU A 157 16.15 -10.65 -3.99
N ILE A 158 15.23 -10.14 -3.17
CA ILE A 158 15.56 -9.22 -2.09
C ILE A 158 16.09 -10.02 -0.93
N ILE A 159 17.33 -9.73 -0.55
CA ILE A 159 18.03 -10.40 0.53
C ILE A 159 17.42 -10.01 1.88
N GLY A 160 17.35 -10.98 2.80
CA GLY A 160 16.94 -10.77 4.19
C GLY A 160 15.43 -10.77 4.46
N ILE A 161 14.63 -11.09 3.43
CA ILE A 161 13.16 -11.20 3.46
C ILE A 161 12.71 -12.42 2.63
N HIS A 162 11.68 -13.15 3.08
CA HIS A 162 11.18 -14.32 2.33
C HIS A 162 10.37 -13.88 1.12
N GLU A 163 9.39 -13.01 1.33
CA GLU A 163 8.55 -12.45 0.28
C GLU A 163 8.20 -10.99 0.59
N VAL A 164 8.01 -10.19 -0.45
CA VAL A 164 7.50 -8.82 -0.37
C VAL A 164 6.21 -8.72 -1.16
N TYR A 165 5.12 -8.35 -0.49
CA TYR A 165 3.80 -8.17 -1.09
C TYR A 165 3.59 -6.70 -1.47
N LEU A 166 3.16 -6.46 -2.71
CA LEU A 166 2.95 -5.14 -3.29
C LEU A 166 1.60 -5.00 -4.01
N GLY A 167 1.10 -3.77 -4.08
CA GLY A 167 -0.10 -3.39 -4.81
C GLY A 167 0.23 -2.41 -5.94
N HIS A 168 -0.58 -1.33 -6.05
CA HIS A 168 -0.43 -0.14 -6.90
C HIS A 168 -0.46 -0.33 -8.41
N THR A 169 0.26 -1.32 -8.92
CA THR A 169 0.29 -1.65 -10.34
C THR A 169 -0.72 -2.75 -10.60
N VAL A 170 -1.84 -2.37 -11.22
CA VAL A 170 -2.89 -3.29 -11.61
C VAL A 170 -2.34 -4.34 -12.57
N VAL A 171 -2.54 -5.61 -12.22
CA VAL A 171 -2.21 -6.79 -13.01
C VAL A 171 -3.47 -7.64 -13.24
N ASP A 172 -3.47 -8.50 -14.27
CA ASP A 172 -4.63 -9.36 -14.54
C ASP A 172 -4.76 -10.54 -13.56
N SER A 173 -3.63 -11.00 -13.03
CA SER A 173 -3.51 -12.02 -11.98
C SER A 173 -2.25 -11.72 -11.16
N PRO A 174 -2.08 -12.28 -9.95
CA PRO A 174 -0.88 -12.05 -9.16
C PRO A 174 0.41 -12.30 -9.96
N VAL A 175 1.34 -11.35 -9.90
CA VAL A 175 2.61 -11.40 -10.65
C VAL A 175 3.78 -11.57 -9.68
N TYR A 176 4.67 -12.51 -10.00
CA TYR A 176 5.87 -12.79 -9.23
C TYR A 176 7.10 -12.25 -9.97
N LYS A 177 7.94 -11.51 -9.25
CA LYS A 177 9.26 -11.04 -9.68
C LYS A 177 10.26 -11.39 -8.60
N ASP A 178 10.95 -12.51 -8.78
CA ASP A 178 11.74 -13.14 -7.71
C ASP A 178 10.83 -13.35 -6.48
N ASN A 179 11.21 -12.81 -5.31
CA ASN A 179 10.40 -12.83 -4.10
C ASN A 179 9.47 -11.60 -3.93
N CYS A 180 9.24 -10.79 -4.97
CA CYS A 180 8.23 -9.72 -4.96
C CYS A 180 6.93 -10.18 -5.61
N ILE A 181 5.82 -10.01 -4.91
CA ILE A 181 4.49 -10.51 -5.30
C ILE A 181 3.54 -9.33 -5.43
N TYR A 182 3.07 -9.06 -6.65
CA TYR A 182 2.14 -7.98 -6.96
C TYR A 182 0.72 -8.53 -6.96
N ILE A 183 -0.14 -8.03 -6.08
CA ILE A 183 -1.47 -8.60 -5.80
C ILE A 183 -2.63 -7.67 -6.17
N ASP A 184 -2.37 -6.46 -6.66
CA ASP A 184 -3.44 -5.57 -7.11
C ASP A 184 -4.01 -6.06 -8.45
N THR A 185 -5.14 -6.75 -8.36
CA THR A 185 -5.88 -7.23 -9.53
C THR A 185 -6.97 -6.27 -10.01
N GLY A 186 -6.99 -5.03 -9.52
CA GLY A 186 -7.83 -3.95 -10.05
C GLY A 186 -9.31 -4.05 -9.67
N VAL A 187 -9.63 -4.44 -8.42
CA VAL A 187 -11.01 -4.55 -7.93
C VAL A 187 -11.87 -3.31 -8.23
N VAL A 188 -11.27 -2.12 -8.12
CA VAL A 188 -11.98 -0.85 -8.35
C VAL A 188 -12.38 -0.63 -9.81
N PHE A 189 -11.77 -1.38 -10.72
CA PHE A 189 -12.10 -1.41 -12.15
C PHE A 189 -13.06 -2.54 -12.52
N GLY A 190 -13.75 -3.12 -11.54
CA GLY A 190 -14.70 -4.22 -11.75
C GLY A 190 -14.05 -5.59 -11.91
N LYS A 191 -12.74 -5.70 -11.64
CA LYS A 191 -12.02 -6.99 -11.60
C LYS A 191 -12.11 -7.61 -10.21
N GLN A 192 -11.36 -8.69 -9.98
CA GLN A 192 -11.37 -9.42 -8.72
C GLN A 192 -10.59 -8.69 -7.62
N LEU A 193 -11.03 -8.85 -6.37
CA LEU A 193 -10.22 -8.57 -5.18
C LEU A 193 -9.40 -9.81 -4.81
N THR A 194 -8.08 -9.69 -4.80
CA THR A 194 -7.16 -10.79 -4.50
C THR A 194 -6.86 -10.89 -3.01
N PHE A 195 -6.87 -12.12 -2.50
CA PHE A 195 -6.37 -12.50 -1.19
C PHE A 195 -5.33 -13.59 -1.40
N LEU A 196 -4.15 -13.45 -0.77
CA LEU A 196 -3.15 -14.51 -0.71
C LEU A 196 -2.95 -14.91 0.75
N GLU A 197 -2.95 -16.21 1.01
CA GLU A 197 -2.67 -16.77 2.32
C GLU A 197 -1.16 -16.95 2.47
N ILE A 198 -0.58 -16.37 3.54
CA ILE A 198 0.81 -16.59 3.92
C ILE A 198 0.88 -17.90 4.72
N LYS A 199 1.73 -18.84 4.30
CA LYS A 199 1.81 -20.19 4.88
C LYS A 199 2.97 -20.38 5.85
#